data_AF-A0A1E4HXC2-F1
#
_entry.id   AF-A0A1E4HXC2-F1
#
_cell.length_a   1.000
_cell.length_b   1.000
_cell.length_c   1.000
_cell.angle_alpha   90.00
_cell.angle_beta   90.00
_cell.angle_gamma   90.00
#
_symmetry.space_group_name_H-M   'P 1'
#
loop_
_entity.id
_entity.type
_entity.pdbx_description
1 polymer ?
#
loop_
_entity_poly.entity_id
_entity_poly.type
_entity_poly.pdbx_seq_one_letter_code
_entity_poly.pdbx_strand_id
1 'polypeptide(L)'
;MSQGITTGYVLPTPQRAKLVGTLNIVFALLVMLYIAFNLAMFVLTPMIMEMSQKSLGEIQAKAETDRKNRVEEVKKELADAKEEQEKTRLKQQLDAIEKTPSIKMPDFKKIQDMTSTPGYRAWMWCDLLSGLALNVGMFISGIGLLRLRERGRKLGIWIFGLKIARLAILMLITILVIVPMSSKMSADMMREMTKNAGNPAAFPMGDMARFQAIAGTVMAVLGFVLGSVWPIIGLVLLTRPGTAAACRVSPSKPAALEPDLL
;
A
#
# COMPACT_ATOMS: atom_id res chain seq x y z
N MET A 1 1.14 41.98 47.44
CA MET A 1 2.12 40.87 47.50
C MET A 1 1.55 39.71 46.71
N SER A 2 2.02 39.50 45.49
CA SER A 2 1.61 38.39 44.63
C SER A 2 2.28 37.13 45.16
N GLN A 3 1.51 36.24 45.78
CA GLN A 3 2.00 34.92 46.18
C GLN A 3 2.35 34.15 44.91
N GLY A 4 3.66 33.98 44.69
CA GLY A 4 4.19 33.20 43.58
C GLY A 4 3.58 31.82 43.59
N ILE A 5 2.98 31.45 42.46
CA ILE A 5 2.50 30.09 42.17
C ILE A 5 3.68 29.16 42.42
N THR A 6 3.61 28.37 43.50
CA THR A 6 4.52 27.26 43.75
C THR A 6 4.41 26.33 42.55
N THR A 7 5.42 26.32 41.69
CA THR A 7 5.54 25.35 40.61
C THR A 7 5.55 23.97 41.25
N GLY A 8 4.40 23.29 41.21
CA GLY A 8 4.21 21.98 41.82
C GLY A 8 5.28 21.00 41.36
N TYR A 9 5.90 20.30 42.31
CA TYR A 9 6.89 19.28 42.04
C TYR A 9 6.26 18.13 41.24
N VAL A 10 6.67 17.96 39.98
CA VAL A 10 6.19 16.88 39.12
C VAL A 10 7.11 15.68 39.25
N LEU A 11 6.59 14.54 39.70
CA LEU A 11 7.36 13.30 39.79
C LEU A 11 7.80 12.83 38.39
N PRO A 12 9.11 12.63 38.15
CA PRO A 12 9.60 12.14 36.87
C PRO A 12 9.16 10.69 36.63
N THR A 13 8.61 10.40 35.45
CA THR A 13 8.17 9.05 35.05
C THR A 13 9.01 8.50 33.89
N PRO A 14 10.24 8.00 34.15
CA PRO A 14 11.16 7.53 33.10
C PRO A 14 10.65 6.29 32.35
N GLN A 15 9.82 5.46 33.00
CA GLN A 15 9.23 4.27 32.40
C GLN A 15 8.41 4.59 31.14
N ARG A 16 7.65 5.70 31.14
CA ARG A 16 6.86 6.13 29.96
C ARG A 16 7.76 6.51 28.79
N ALA A 17 8.83 7.27 29.05
CA ALA A 17 9.80 7.64 28.03
C ALA A 17 10.49 6.40 27.45
N LYS A 18 10.91 5.46 28.31
CA LYS A 18 11.54 4.21 27.86
C LYS A 18 10.59 3.33 27.05
N LEU A 19 9.32 3.19 27.49
CA LEU A 19 8.31 2.42 26.76
C LEU A 19 8.07 2.98 25.36
N VAL A 20 7.84 4.30 25.24
CA VAL A 20 7.68 4.97 23.94
C VAL A 20 8.96 4.82 23.11
N GLY A 21 10.14 4.90 23.74
CA GLY A 21 11.43 4.70 23.08
C GLY A 21 11.58 3.32 22.46
N THR A 22 11.29 2.26 23.22
CA THR A 22 11.33 0.87 22.74
C THR A 22 10.34 0.64 21.60
N LEU A 23 9.09 1.07 21.78
CA LEU A 23 8.06 0.92 20.76
C LEU A 23 8.42 1.69 19.49
N ASN A 24 9.01 2.89 19.61
CA ASN A 24 9.50 3.64 18.47
C ASN A 24 10.54 2.88 17.66
N ILE A 25 11.48 2.21 18.32
CA ILE A 25 12.50 1.40 17.65
C ILE A 25 11.85 0.21 16.94
N VAL A 26 11.00 -0.55 17.64
CA VAL A 26 10.34 -1.74 17.07
C VAL A 26 9.48 -1.37 15.86
N PHE A 27 8.60 -0.38 15.99
CA PHE A 27 7.74 0.05 14.89
C PHE A 27 8.54 0.64 13.74
N ALA A 28 9.57 1.44 14.02
CA ALA A 28 10.41 2.00 12.96
C ALA A 28 11.09 0.89 12.15
N LEU A 29 11.68 -0.12 12.81
CA LEU A 29 12.33 -1.24 12.13
C LEU A 29 11.35 -2.05 11.28
N LEU A 30 10.18 -2.40 11.84
CA LEU A 30 9.14 -3.13 11.11
C LEU A 30 8.66 -2.37 9.88
N VAL A 31 8.41 -1.06 10.02
CA VAL A 31 7.95 -0.23 8.90
C VAL A 31 9.07 -0.01 7.88
N MET A 32 10.33 0.14 8.30
CA MET A 32 11.46 0.22 7.36
C MET A 32 11.65 -1.08 6.58
N LEU A 33 11.50 -2.24 7.22
CA LEU A 33 11.53 -3.54 6.53
C LEU A 33 10.37 -3.65 5.53
N TYR A 34 9.17 -3.22 5.91
CA TYR A 34 8.02 -3.17 5.01
C TYR A 34 8.27 -2.24 3.82
N ILE A 35 8.84 -1.05 4.03
CA ILE A 35 9.21 -0.12 2.94
C ILE A 35 10.26 -0.77 2.02
N ALA A 36 11.28 -1.42 2.58
CA ALA A 36 12.31 -2.10 1.80
C ALA A 36 11.73 -3.23 0.94
N PHE A 37 10.80 -4.01 1.50
CA PHE A 37 10.08 -5.05 0.76
C PHE A 37 9.26 -4.45 -0.40
N ASN A 38 8.50 -3.38 -0.16
CA ASN A 38 7.74 -2.71 -1.21
C ASN A 38 8.64 -2.14 -2.31
N LEU A 39 9.81 -1.58 -1.94
CA LEU A 39 10.79 -1.10 -2.89
C LEU A 39 11.34 -2.24 -3.77
N ALA A 40 11.67 -3.38 -3.16
CA ALA A 40 12.12 -4.56 -3.90
C ALA A 40 11.05 -5.06 -4.88
N MET A 41 9.79 -5.15 -4.44
CA MET A 41 8.66 -5.52 -5.30
C MET A 41 8.46 -4.52 -6.45
N PHE A 42 8.63 -3.23 -6.19
CA PHE A 42 8.55 -2.20 -7.22
C PHE A 42 9.63 -2.36 -8.29
N VAL A 43 10.88 -2.59 -7.88
CA VAL A 43 12.00 -2.85 -8.82
C VAL A 43 11.78 -4.14 -9.61
N LEU A 44 11.17 -5.16 -9.01
CA LEU A 44 10.85 -6.44 -9.66
C LEU A 44 9.58 -6.39 -10.51
N THR A 45 8.78 -5.32 -10.43
CA THR A 45 7.51 -5.18 -11.17
C THR A 45 7.65 -5.41 -12.68
N PRO A 46 8.62 -4.82 -13.43
CA PRO A 46 8.75 -5.08 -14.86
C PRO A 46 9.00 -6.56 -15.18
N MET A 47 9.82 -7.24 -14.36
CA MET A 47 10.06 -8.69 -14.52
C MET A 47 8.79 -9.50 -14.26
N ILE A 48 8.04 -9.17 -13.20
CA ILE A 48 6.77 -9.84 -12.89
C ILE A 48 5.75 -9.62 -14.01
N MET A 49 5.67 -8.41 -14.56
CA MET A 49 4.77 -8.10 -15.68
C MET A 49 5.16 -8.85 -16.96
N GLU A 50 6.45 -8.91 -17.30
CA GLU A 50 6.93 -9.66 -18.46
C GLU A 50 6.61 -11.16 -18.31
N MET A 51 6.85 -11.74 -17.13
CA MET A 51 6.54 -13.13 -16.83
C MET A 51 5.04 -13.41 -16.92
N SER A 52 4.23 -12.49 -16.39
CA SER A 52 2.76 -12.58 -16.48
C SER A 52 2.29 -12.50 -17.93
N GLN A 53 2.85 -11.60 -18.73
CA GLN A 53 2.51 -11.46 -20.15
C GLN A 53 2.89 -12.72 -20.95
N LYS A 54 4.07 -13.30 -20.70
CA LYS A 54 4.50 -14.58 -21.29
C LYS A 54 3.55 -15.72 -20.93
N SER A 55 3.24 -15.87 -19.63
CA SER A 55 2.32 -16.91 -19.15
C SER A 55 0.92 -16.78 -19.76
N LEU A 56 0.40 -15.55 -19.86
CA LEU A 56 -0.90 -15.31 -20.50
C LEU A 56 -0.86 -15.58 -22.01
N GLY A 57 0.24 -15.27 -22.68
CA GLY A 57 0.45 -15.62 -24.09
C GLY A 57 0.46 -17.13 -24.35
N GLU A 58 1.06 -17.92 -23.47
CA GLU A 58 1.03 -19.39 -23.54
C GLU A 58 -0.39 -19.93 -23.35
N ILE A 59 -1.15 -19.37 -22.40
CA ILE A 59 -2.57 -19.71 -22.18
C ILE A 59 -3.40 -19.40 -23.44
N GLN A 60 -3.17 -18.24 -24.07
CA GLN A 60 -3.84 -17.88 -25.33
C GLN A 60 -3.50 -18.84 -26.46
N ALA A 61 -2.20 -19.14 -26.67
CA ALA A 61 -1.76 -20.05 -27.72
C ALA A 61 -2.35 -21.46 -27.55
N LYS A 62 -2.41 -21.94 -26.30
CA LYS A 62 -3.05 -23.22 -25.98
C LYS A 62 -4.55 -23.19 -26.25
N ALA A 63 -5.26 -22.13 -25.82
CA ALA A 63 -6.69 -21.98 -26.08
C ALA A 63 -7.02 -21.89 -27.59
N GLU A 64 -6.19 -21.21 -28.38
CA GLU A 64 -6.37 -21.16 -29.84
C GLU A 64 -6.09 -22.51 -30.50
N THR A 65 -5.08 -23.25 -30.02
CA THR A 65 -4.77 -24.60 -30.49
C THR A 65 -5.91 -25.58 -30.17
N ASP A 66 -6.40 -25.57 -28.93
CA ASP A 66 -7.55 -26.38 -28.50
C ASP A 66 -8.80 -26.03 -29.32
N ARG A 67 -9.03 -24.75 -29.62
CA ARG A 67 -10.13 -24.33 -30.50
C ARG A 67 -9.97 -24.90 -31.92
N LYS A 68 -8.77 -24.80 -32.51
CA LYS A 68 -8.49 -25.34 -33.85
C LYS A 68 -8.71 -26.86 -33.89
N ASN A 69 -8.20 -27.58 -32.89
CA ASN A 69 -8.36 -29.03 -32.78
C ASN A 69 -9.85 -29.43 -32.70
N ARG A 70 -10.64 -28.73 -31.87
CA ARG A 70 -12.09 -28.98 -31.78
C ARG A 70 -12.83 -28.68 -33.08
N VAL A 71 -12.47 -27.60 -33.78
CA VAL A 71 -13.05 -27.28 -35.10
C VAL A 71 -12.71 -28.37 -36.12
N GLU A 72 -11.48 -28.87 -36.13
CA GLU A 72 -11.07 -29.95 -37.02
C GLU A 72 -11.75 -31.28 -36.69
N GLU A 73 -11.90 -31.61 -35.40
CA GLU A 73 -12.60 -32.81 -34.92
C GLU A 73 -14.08 -32.80 -35.34
N VAL A 74 -14.80 -31.70 -35.07
CA VAL A 74 -16.21 -31.56 -35.47
C VAL A 74 -16.38 -31.55 -37.00
N LYS A 75 -15.41 -31.00 -37.75
CA LYS A 75 -15.42 -31.07 -39.23
C LYS A 75 -15.25 -32.49 -39.75
N LYS A 76 -14.41 -33.31 -39.12
CA LYS A 76 -14.25 -34.74 -39.47
C LYS A 76 -15.53 -35.51 -39.16
N GLU A 77 -16.09 -35.35 -37.97
CA GLU A 77 -17.37 -35.99 -37.60
C GLU A 77 -18.50 -35.61 -38.56
N LEU A 78 -18.54 -34.36 -39.01
CA LEU A 78 -19.54 -33.89 -39.97
C LEU A 78 -19.37 -34.51 -41.37
N ALA A 79 -18.14 -34.81 -41.78
CA ALA A 79 -17.85 -35.49 -43.05
C ALA A 79 -18.25 -36.97 -43.00
N ASP A 80 -18.07 -37.62 -41.84
CA ASP A 80 -18.35 -39.04 -41.63
C ASP A 80 -19.82 -39.34 -41.27
N ALA A 81 -20.57 -38.34 -40.75
CA ALA A 81 -21.97 -38.48 -40.38
C ALA A 81 -22.86 -38.82 -41.59
N LYS A 82 -23.72 -39.83 -41.45
CA LYS A 82 -24.67 -40.28 -42.49
C LYS A 82 -26.10 -39.78 -42.26
N GLU A 83 -26.48 -39.55 -41.01
CA GLU A 83 -27.81 -39.06 -40.63
C GLU A 83 -27.92 -37.53 -40.73
N GLU A 84 -29.06 -37.06 -41.26
CA GLU A 84 -29.33 -35.64 -41.48
C GLU A 84 -29.52 -34.86 -40.17
N GLN A 85 -30.05 -35.54 -39.14
CA GLN A 85 -30.23 -34.99 -37.80
C GLN A 85 -28.87 -34.77 -37.10
N GLU A 86 -27.93 -35.69 -37.28
CA GLU A 86 -26.57 -35.62 -36.74
C GLU A 86 -25.74 -34.51 -37.41
N LYS A 87 -25.82 -34.38 -38.74
CA LYS A 87 -25.21 -33.27 -39.49
C LYS A 87 -25.70 -31.91 -39.01
N THR A 88 -27.00 -31.80 -38.70
CA THR A 88 -27.58 -30.54 -38.21
C THR A 88 -27.05 -30.17 -36.84
N ARG A 89 -26.92 -31.13 -35.92
CA ARG A 89 -26.32 -30.94 -34.59
C ARG A 89 -24.85 -30.51 -34.69
N LEU A 90 -24.07 -31.18 -35.54
CA LEU A 90 -22.63 -30.88 -35.71
C LEU A 90 -22.40 -29.51 -36.36
N LYS A 91 -23.24 -29.10 -37.31
CA LYS A 91 -23.20 -27.73 -37.86
C LYS A 91 -23.46 -26.67 -36.80
N GLN A 92 -24.42 -26.90 -35.89
CA GLN A 92 -24.70 -25.99 -34.79
C GLN A 92 -23.54 -25.92 -33.79
N GLN A 93 -22.88 -27.05 -33.49
CA GLN A 93 -21.69 -27.06 -32.64
C GLN A 93 -20.51 -26.34 -33.30
N LEU A 94 -20.28 -26.56 -34.60
CA LEU A 94 -19.25 -25.85 -35.35
C LEU A 94 -19.48 -24.34 -35.33
N ASP A 95 -20.71 -23.90 -35.61
CA ASP A 95 -21.09 -22.49 -35.59
C ASP A 95 -20.94 -21.89 -34.18
N ALA A 96 -21.26 -22.64 -33.12
CA ALA A 96 -21.04 -22.21 -31.74
C ALA A 96 -19.54 -22.06 -31.38
N ILE A 97 -18.69 -22.99 -31.82
CA ILE A 97 -17.23 -22.94 -31.58
C ILE A 97 -16.59 -21.82 -32.40
N GLU A 98 -17.00 -21.62 -33.66
CA GLU A 98 -16.48 -20.56 -34.53
C GLU A 98 -16.91 -19.17 -34.05
N LYS A 99 -18.14 -19.05 -33.52
CA LYS A 99 -18.64 -17.83 -32.86
C LYS A 99 -18.04 -17.58 -31.48
N THR A 100 -17.35 -18.56 -30.89
CA THR A 100 -16.64 -18.35 -29.62
C THR A 100 -15.48 -17.37 -29.86
N PRO A 101 -15.53 -16.16 -29.28
CA PRO A 101 -14.55 -15.11 -29.54
C PRO A 101 -13.17 -15.51 -29.00
N SER A 102 -12.12 -15.14 -29.74
CA SER A 102 -10.73 -15.31 -29.30
C SER A 102 -10.49 -14.46 -28.05
N ILE A 103 -9.94 -15.08 -26.99
CA ILE A 103 -9.55 -14.36 -25.78
C ILE A 103 -8.31 -13.53 -26.13
N LYS A 104 -8.49 -12.27 -26.56
CA LYS A 104 -7.37 -11.31 -26.68
C LYS A 104 -7.18 -10.60 -25.35
N MET A 105 -6.13 -10.99 -24.63
CA MET A 105 -5.72 -10.41 -23.36
C MET A 105 -5.42 -8.90 -23.52
N PRO A 106 -5.63 -8.10 -22.45
CA PRO A 106 -5.26 -6.70 -22.46
C PRO A 106 -3.76 -6.51 -22.66
N ASP A 107 -3.40 -5.41 -23.30
CA ASP A 107 -2.01 -4.99 -23.42
C ASP A 107 -1.51 -4.42 -22.08
N PHE A 108 -0.79 -5.24 -21.31
CA PHE A 108 -0.18 -4.84 -20.04
C PHE A 108 0.83 -3.70 -20.19
N LYS A 109 1.34 -3.45 -21.41
CA LYS A 109 2.21 -2.31 -21.69
C LYS A 109 1.51 -0.98 -21.45
N LYS A 110 0.20 -0.89 -21.74
CA LYS A 110 -0.59 0.33 -21.43
C LYS A 110 -0.70 0.59 -19.92
N ILE A 111 -0.78 -0.47 -19.12
CA ILE A 111 -0.81 -0.37 -17.64
C ILE A 111 0.55 0.09 -17.12
N GLN A 112 1.63 -0.40 -17.72
CA GLN A 112 2.99 0.01 -17.41
C GLN A 112 3.24 1.48 -17.80
N ASP A 113 2.76 1.92 -18.95
CA ASP A 113 2.93 3.29 -19.44
C ASP A 113 2.20 4.30 -18.54
N MET A 114 1.01 3.98 -18.05
CA MET A 114 0.26 4.85 -17.14
C MET A 114 0.86 4.91 -15.73
N THR A 115 1.34 3.78 -15.17
CA THR A 115 2.07 3.79 -13.88
C THR A 115 3.46 4.44 -13.99
N SER A 116 3.95 4.64 -15.22
CA SER A 116 5.18 5.38 -15.52
C SER A 116 4.96 6.89 -15.69
N THR A 117 3.73 7.39 -15.51
CA THR A 117 3.43 8.83 -15.58
C THR A 117 4.29 9.61 -14.56
N PRO A 118 4.93 10.72 -14.95
CA PRO A 118 5.82 11.48 -14.06
C PRO A 118 5.18 11.88 -12.73
N GLY A 119 3.89 12.25 -12.74
CA GLY A 119 3.15 12.61 -11.53
C GLY A 119 2.95 11.44 -10.55
N TYR A 120 2.64 10.24 -11.06
CA TYR A 120 2.48 9.05 -10.23
C TYR A 120 3.82 8.61 -9.63
N ARG A 121 4.90 8.63 -10.44
CA ARG A 121 6.25 8.33 -9.97
C ARG A 121 6.73 9.33 -8.91
N ALA A 122 6.48 10.61 -9.11
CA ALA A 122 6.82 11.64 -8.13
C ALA A 122 6.06 11.42 -6.81
N TRP A 123 4.74 11.21 -6.86
CA TRP A 123 3.94 10.89 -5.68
C TRP A 123 4.48 9.66 -4.94
N MET A 124 4.76 8.58 -5.66
CA MET A 124 5.28 7.34 -5.09
C MET A 124 6.66 7.51 -4.46
N TRP A 125 7.60 8.19 -5.13
CA TRP A 125 8.92 8.46 -4.56
C TRP A 125 8.84 9.39 -3.35
N CYS A 126 7.99 10.41 -3.40
CA CYS A 126 7.73 11.28 -2.26
C CYS A 126 7.16 10.49 -1.08
N ASP A 127 6.19 9.59 -1.32
CA ASP A 127 5.63 8.71 -0.30
C ASP A 127 6.73 7.83 0.32
N LEU A 128 7.49 7.13 -0.52
CA LEU A 128 8.53 6.20 -0.09
C LEU A 128 9.64 6.89 0.71
N LEU A 129 10.20 7.98 0.19
CA LEU A 129 11.30 8.71 0.82
C LEU A 129 10.86 9.41 2.11
N SER A 130 9.68 10.05 2.11
CA SER A 130 9.16 10.67 3.33
C SER A 130 8.81 9.63 4.39
N GLY A 131 8.30 8.47 3.98
CA GLY A 131 8.05 7.34 4.85
C GLY A 131 9.33 6.84 5.50
N LEU A 132 10.37 6.60 4.71
CA LEU A 132 11.67 6.14 5.20
C LEU A 132 12.29 7.17 6.15
N ALA A 133 12.36 8.44 5.75
CA ALA A 133 12.94 9.52 6.54
C ALA A 133 12.26 9.66 7.91
N LEU A 134 10.92 9.63 7.96
CA LEU A 134 10.18 9.73 9.21
C LEU A 134 10.37 8.50 10.11
N ASN A 135 10.55 7.30 9.56
CA ASN A 135 10.83 6.11 10.35
C ASN A 135 12.27 6.09 10.86
N VAL A 136 13.25 6.57 10.09
CA VAL A 136 14.62 6.80 10.59
C VAL A 136 14.62 7.82 11.73
N GLY A 137 13.89 8.93 11.58
CA GLY A 137 13.72 9.92 12.64
C GLY A 137 13.06 9.34 13.90
N MET A 138 12.07 8.47 13.72
CA MET A 138 11.39 7.76 14.81
C MET A 138 12.34 6.80 15.54
N PHE A 139 13.19 6.07 14.81
CA PHE A 139 14.23 5.21 15.37
C PHE A 139 15.25 6.01 16.20
N ILE A 140 15.77 7.11 15.65
CA ILE A 140 16.72 8.00 16.34
C ILE A 140 16.07 8.61 17.59
N SER A 141 14.82 9.05 17.50
CA SER A 141 14.05 9.52 18.65
C SER A 141 13.91 8.43 19.71
N GLY A 142 13.63 7.19 19.31
CA GLY A 142 13.53 6.05 20.21
C GLY A 142 14.79 5.83 21.03
N ILE A 143 15.97 5.84 20.38
CA ILE A 143 17.27 5.78 21.08
C ILE A 143 17.44 6.96 22.04
N GLY A 144 17.06 8.16 21.62
CA GLY A 144 17.12 9.36 22.46
C GLY A 144 16.23 9.27 23.71
N LEU A 145 15.05 8.67 23.58
CA LEU A 145 14.10 8.46 24.67
C LEU A 145 14.58 7.37 25.65
N LEU A 146 15.19 6.29 25.17
CA LEU A 146 15.82 5.28 26.03
C LEU A 146 16.94 5.89 26.89
N ARG A 147 17.66 6.87 26.35
CA ARG A 147 18.69 7.64 27.05
C ARG A 147 18.14 8.85 27.82
N LEU A 148 16.81 8.98 27.92
CA LEU A 148 16.11 10.07 28.60
C LEU A 148 16.59 11.48 28.18
N ARG A 149 16.95 11.67 26.91
CA ARG A 149 17.42 12.98 26.41
C ARG A 149 16.24 13.86 25.98
N GLU A 150 16.22 15.12 26.41
CA GLU A 150 15.19 16.09 26.01
C GLU A 150 15.14 16.27 24.48
N ARG A 151 16.29 16.27 23.80
CA ARG A 151 16.36 16.36 22.33
C ARG A 151 15.67 15.17 21.66
N GLY A 152 15.78 13.96 22.22
CA GLY A 152 15.09 12.77 21.72
C GLY A 152 13.57 12.87 21.85
N ARG A 153 13.09 13.47 22.95
CA ARG A 153 11.66 13.77 23.18
C ARG A 153 11.13 14.81 22.20
N LYS A 154 11.82 15.94 22.03
CA LYS A 154 11.42 16.99 21.08
C LYS A 154 11.37 16.46 19.65
N LEU A 155 12.38 15.69 19.24
CA LEU A 155 12.40 15.01 17.94
C LEU A 155 11.20 14.06 17.79
N GLY A 156 10.89 13.25 18.81
CA GLY A 156 9.76 12.32 18.76
C GLY A 156 8.41 13.00 18.55
N ILE A 157 8.19 14.12 19.25
CA ILE A 157 6.98 14.94 19.09
C ILE A 157 6.87 15.47 17.64
N TRP A 158 7.96 16.02 17.10
CA TRP A 158 7.98 16.50 15.71
C TRP A 158 7.72 15.37 14.71
N ILE A 159 8.37 14.22 14.87
CA ILE A 159 8.20 13.07 13.98
C ILE A 159 6.76 12.54 14.02
N PHE A 160 6.13 12.46 15.18
CA PHE A 160 4.73 12.04 15.27
C PHE A 160 3.77 13.06 14.64
N GLY A 161 3.98 14.36 14.86
CA GLY A 161 3.20 15.40 14.19
C GLY A 161 3.34 15.34 12.67
N LEU A 162 4.57 15.22 12.16
CA LEU A 162 4.84 15.08 10.73
C LEU A 162 4.25 13.78 10.14
N LYS A 163 4.27 12.67 10.88
CA LYS A 163 3.62 11.42 10.45
C LYS A 163 2.11 11.58 10.29
N ILE A 164 1.43 12.23 11.23
CA ILE A 164 -0.02 12.47 11.14
C ILE A 164 -0.32 13.39 9.94
N ALA A 165 0.41 14.50 9.80
CA ALA A 165 0.24 15.41 8.68
C ALA A 165 0.47 14.70 7.33
N ARG A 166 1.55 13.92 7.21
CA ARG A 166 1.83 13.10 6.03
C ARG A 166 0.69 12.12 5.72
N LEU A 167 0.20 11.38 6.72
CA LEU A 167 -0.90 10.43 6.52
C LEU A 167 -2.17 11.14 6.01
N ALA A 168 -2.49 12.31 6.56
CA ALA A 168 -3.63 13.10 6.09
C ALA A 168 -3.47 13.56 4.64
N ILE A 169 -2.28 14.10 4.28
CA ILE A 169 -1.98 14.53 2.91
C ILE A 169 -2.07 13.36 1.93
N LEU A 170 -1.48 12.21 2.27
CA LEU A 170 -1.51 11.02 1.41
C LEU A 170 -2.91 10.45 1.27
N MET A 171 -3.71 10.46 2.33
CA MET A 171 -5.12 10.06 2.27
C MET A 171 -5.88 10.94 1.29
N LEU A 172 -5.72 12.27 1.39
CA LEU A 172 -6.37 13.22 0.48
C LEU A 172 -5.93 13.02 -0.96
N ILE A 173 -4.63 12.90 -1.23
CA ILE A 173 -4.12 12.63 -2.59
C ILE A 173 -4.66 11.29 -3.12
N THR A 174 -4.71 10.27 -2.27
CA THR A 174 -5.22 8.95 -2.65
C THR A 174 -6.69 9.05 -3.08
N ILE A 175 -7.54 9.67 -2.26
CA ILE A 175 -8.98 9.80 -2.55
C ILE A 175 -9.23 10.71 -3.77
N LEU A 176 -8.53 11.84 -3.87
CA LEU A 176 -8.80 12.86 -4.89
C LEU A 176 -8.13 12.56 -6.24
N VAL A 177 -7.02 11.83 -6.27
CA VAL A 177 -6.21 11.64 -7.49
C VAL A 177 -6.07 10.17 -7.83
N ILE A 178 -5.61 9.34 -6.88
CA ILE A 178 -5.23 7.95 -7.18
C ILE A 178 -6.47 7.07 -7.41
N VAL A 179 -7.48 7.17 -6.55
CA VAL A 179 -8.75 6.43 -6.68
C VAL A 179 -9.46 6.71 -8.01
N PRO A 180 -9.70 7.98 -8.42
CA PRO A 180 -10.35 8.24 -9.71
C PRO A 180 -9.48 7.82 -10.90
N MET A 181 -8.16 7.99 -10.82
CA MET A 181 -7.23 7.52 -11.86
C MET A 181 -7.28 6.00 -12.02
N SER A 182 -7.20 5.26 -10.91
CA SER A 182 -7.28 3.80 -10.89
C SER A 182 -8.63 3.28 -11.37
N SER A 183 -9.72 3.94 -11.01
CA SER A 183 -11.07 3.55 -11.44
C SER A 183 -11.24 3.72 -12.96
N LYS A 184 -10.70 4.79 -13.54
CA LYS A 184 -10.69 4.99 -15.01
C LYS A 184 -9.86 3.90 -15.71
N MET A 185 -8.68 3.59 -15.18
CA MET A 185 -7.82 2.54 -15.72
C MET A 185 -8.52 1.18 -15.77
N SER A 186 -9.16 0.77 -14.67
CA SER A 186 -9.90 -0.50 -14.63
C SER A 186 -11.09 -0.51 -15.58
N ALA A 187 -11.80 0.62 -15.72
CA ALA A 187 -12.90 0.74 -16.67
C ALA A 187 -12.42 0.61 -18.12
N ASP A 188 -11.31 1.25 -18.49
CA ASP A 188 -10.76 1.18 -19.84
C ASP A 188 -10.19 -0.21 -20.16
N MET A 189 -9.52 -0.86 -19.20
CA MET A 189 -9.06 -2.24 -19.34
C MET A 189 -10.23 -3.20 -19.56
N MET A 190 -11.32 -3.07 -18.79
CA MET A 190 -12.51 -3.89 -19.01
C MET A 190 -13.20 -3.62 -20.34
N ARG A 191 -13.24 -2.36 -20.81
CA ARG A 191 -13.76 -2.04 -22.15
C ARG A 191 -12.96 -2.74 -23.24
N GLU A 192 -11.64 -2.75 -23.12
CA GLU A 192 -10.76 -3.45 -24.05
C GLU A 192 -11.00 -4.96 -24.01
N MET A 193 -11.08 -5.57 -22.80
CA MET A 193 -11.45 -6.98 -22.65
C MET A 193 -12.80 -7.31 -23.25
N THR A 194 -13.81 -6.48 -23.01
CA THR A 194 -15.17 -6.68 -23.50
C THR A 194 -15.25 -6.58 -25.02
N LYS A 195 -14.56 -5.58 -25.60
CA LYS A 195 -14.45 -5.40 -27.04
C LYS A 195 -13.74 -6.60 -27.68
N ASN A 196 -12.69 -7.10 -27.03
CA ASN A 196 -11.94 -8.26 -27.49
C ASN A 196 -12.72 -9.57 -27.36
N ALA A 197 -13.50 -9.72 -26.30
CA ALA A 197 -14.32 -10.88 -26.03
C ALA A 197 -15.64 -10.89 -26.81
N GLY A 198 -15.98 -9.85 -27.58
CA GLY A 198 -17.20 -9.81 -28.42
C GLY A 198 -18.54 -9.93 -27.69
N ASN A 199 -18.54 -10.08 -26.36
CA ASN A 199 -19.72 -10.26 -25.52
C ASN A 199 -19.70 -9.28 -24.34
N PRO A 200 -20.56 -8.25 -24.35
CA PRO A 200 -20.74 -7.30 -23.26
C PRO A 200 -21.11 -7.92 -21.90
N ALA A 201 -21.74 -9.09 -21.90
CA ALA A 201 -22.19 -9.76 -20.68
C ALA A 201 -21.09 -10.58 -20.00
N ALA A 202 -19.93 -10.79 -20.64
CA ALA A 202 -18.82 -11.55 -20.05
C ALA A 202 -18.17 -10.80 -18.88
N PHE A 203 -18.27 -9.47 -18.84
CA PHE A 203 -17.66 -8.63 -17.79
C PHE A 203 -18.61 -7.51 -17.38
N PRO A 204 -19.27 -7.58 -16.21
CA PRO A 204 -20.14 -6.50 -15.73
C PRO A 204 -19.32 -5.23 -15.41
N MET A 205 -19.24 -4.32 -16.39
CA MET A 205 -18.37 -3.13 -16.34
C MET A 205 -18.79 -2.05 -15.35
N GLY A 206 -20.09 -1.95 -15.04
CA GLY A 206 -20.65 -0.84 -14.24
C GLY A 206 -20.36 -0.94 -12.74
N ASP A 207 -20.33 -2.16 -12.19
CA ASP A 207 -20.25 -2.37 -10.74
C ASP A 207 -18.80 -2.40 -10.24
N MET A 208 -17.86 -2.86 -11.06
CA MET A 208 -16.45 -3.01 -10.69
C MET A 208 -15.74 -1.67 -10.46
N ALA A 209 -15.93 -0.67 -11.34
CA ALA A 209 -15.28 0.64 -11.16
C ALA A 209 -15.82 1.38 -9.93
N ARG A 210 -17.12 1.28 -9.67
CA ARG A 210 -17.74 1.83 -8.45
C ARG A 210 -17.25 1.08 -7.20
N PHE A 211 -17.21 -0.25 -7.25
CA PHE A 211 -16.70 -1.07 -6.17
C PHE A 211 -15.23 -0.72 -5.85
N GLN A 212 -14.38 -0.58 -6.86
CA GLN A 212 -12.97 -0.22 -6.66
C GLN A 212 -12.82 1.20 -6.10
N ALA A 213 -13.65 2.15 -6.54
CA ALA A 213 -13.64 3.50 -5.98
C ALA A 213 -14.02 3.50 -4.49
N ILE A 214 -15.07 2.76 -4.12
CA ILE A 214 -15.52 2.61 -2.73
C ILE A 214 -14.45 1.89 -1.91
N ALA A 215 -13.98 0.74 -2.38
CA ALA A 215 -12.96 -0.07 -1.69
C ALA A 215 -11.67 0.72 -1.49
N GLY A 216 -11.19 1.43 -2.53
CA GLY A 216 -10.00 2.27 -2.44
C GLY A 216 -10.15 3.40 -1.43
N THR A 217 -11.32 4.05 -1.39
CA THR A 217 -11.62 5.10 -0.40
C THR A 217 -11.66 4.55 1.02
N VAL A 218 -12.36 3.43 1.24
CA VAL A 218 -12.45 2.76 2.54
C VAL A 218 -11.06 2.35 3.03
N MET A 219 -10.24 1.76 2.16
CA MET A 219 -8.88 1.35 2.51
C MET A 219 -7.99 2.56 2.84
N ALA A 220 -8.12 3.69 2.12
CA ALA A 220 -7.38 4.90 2.42
C ALA A 220 -7.75 5.46 3.82
N VAL A 221 -9.04 5.48 4.15
CA VAL A 221 -9.53 5.94 5.46
C VAL A 221 -9.07 5.00 6.57
N LEU A 222 -9.23 3.69 6.40
CA LEU A 222 -8.77 2.70 7.37
C LEU A 222 -7.24 2.79 7.58
N GLY A 223 -6.47 2.96 6.50
CA GLY A 223 -5.03 3.16 6.56
C GLY A 223 -4.64 4.40 7.35
N PHE A 224 -5.36 5.52 7.17
CA PHE A 224 -5.17 6.72 7.98
C PHE A 224 -5.49 6.48 9.46
N VAL A 225 -6.66 5.91 9.76
CA VAL A 225 -7.11 5.67 11.14
C VAL A 225 -6.10 4.78 11.86
N LEU A 226 -5.84 3.59 11.34
CA LEU A 226 -4.91 2.64 11.96
C LEU A 226 -3.47 3.17 12.01
N GLY A 227 -3.01 3.83 10.95
CA GLY A 227 -1.67 4.41 10.88
C GLY A 227 -1.44 5.59 11.84
N SER A 228 -2.52 6.28 12.23
CA SER A 228 -2.46 7.44 13.14
C SER A 228 -2.50 7.06 14.62
N VAL A 229 -3.01 5.87 14.98
CA VAL A 229 -3.16 5.43 16.38
C VAL A 229 -1.84 5.55 17.16
N TRP A 230 -0.77 4.95 16.66
CA TRP A 230 0.51 4.99 17.37
C TRP A 230 1.12 6.40 17.47
N PRO A 231 1.21 7.20 16.39
CA PRO A 231 1.65 8.59 16.48
C PRO A 231 0.84 9.44 17.47
N ILE A 232 -0.47 9.27 17.54
CA ILE A 232 -1.34 9.99 18.49
C ILE A 232 -1.03 9.57 19.93
N ILE A 233 -0.97 8.27 20.21
CA ILE A 233 -0.61 7.75 21.55
C ILE A 233 0.78 8.26 21.96
N GLY A 234 1.75 8.20 21.04
CA GLY A 234 3.11 8.69 21.24
C GLY A 234 3.14 10.18 21.58
N LEU A 235 2.40 11.02 20.86
CA LEU A 235 2.27 12.45 21.16
C LEU A 235 1.70 12.70 22.56
N VAL A 236 0.60 12.03 22.92
CA VAL A 236 -0.03 12.17 24.24
C VAL A 236 0.95 11.78 25.34
N LEU A 237 1.68 10.66 25.18
CA LEU A 237 2.62 10.19 26.18
C LEU A 237 3.87 11.07 26.32
N LEU A 238 4.38 11.63 25.22
CA LEU A 238 5.58 12.49 25.21
C LEU A 238 5.31 13.94 25.64
N THR A 239 4.06 14.40 25.53
CA THR A 239 3.64 15.74 25.98
C THR A 239 3.29 15.79 27.47
N ARG A 240 3.08 14.63 28.12
CA ARG A 240 2.80 14.59 29.56
C ARG A 240 3.94 15.17 30.41
N PRO A 241 3.62 15.95 31.47
CA PRO A 241 4.61 16.67 32.27
C PRO A 241 5.60 15.73 32.98
N GLY A 242 5.16 14.57 33.46
CA GLY A 242 6.06 13.57 34.07
C GLY A 242 7.10 12.98 33.11
N THR A 243 6.75 12.83 31.83
CA THR A 243 7.68 12.39 30.77
C THR A 243 8.65 13.52 30.42
N ALA A 244 8.15 14.75 30.34
CA ALA A 244 8.98 15.93 30.10
C ALA A 244 9.99 16.16 31.22
N ALA A 245 9.57 16.03 32.49
CA ALA A 245 10.45 16.12 33.65
C ALA A 245 11.55 15.05 33.62
N ALA A 246 11.21 13.80 33.32
CA ALA A 246 12.17 12.70 33.23
C ALA A 246 13.24 12.91 32.14
N CYS A 247 12.92 13.62 31.05
CA CYS A 247 13.88 13.90 29.97
C CYS A 247 14.70 15.18 30.16
N ARG A 248 14.38 16.02 31.16
CA ARG A 248 15.10 17.26 31.46
C ARG A 248 16.25 17.06 32.45
N VAL A 249 16.19 16.01 33.27
CA VAL A 249 17.28 15.66 34.20
C VAL A 249 18.40 14.99 33.40
N SER A 250 19.41 15.77 33.02
CA SER A 250 20.62 15.25 32.40
C SER A 250 21.38 14.41 33.43
N PRO A 251 21.80 13.16 33.12
CA PRO A 251 22.65 12.36 34.02
C PRO A 251 24.10 12.87 34.12
N SER A 252 24.36 14.12 33.74
CA SER A 252 25.70 14.71 33.80
C SER A 252 25.95 15.32 35.17
N LYS A 253 26.88 14.68 35.90
CA LYS A 253 27.45 14.95 37.22
C LYS A 253 26.67 14.35 38.40
N PRO A 254 27.15 13.25 39.04
CA PRO A 254 26.82 13.05 40.43
C PRO A 254 27.25 14.33 41.17
N ALA A 255 26.36 14.88 42.00
CA ALA A 255 26.77 15.85 42.99
C ALA A 255 27.97 15.24 43.71
N ALA A 256 29.14 15.86 43.58
CA ALA A 256 30.25 15.53 44.44
C ALA A 256 29.68 15.65 45.86
N LEU A 257 29.65 14.54 46.59
CA LEU A 257 29.51 14.57 48.03
C LEU A 257 30.66 15.45 48.50
N GLU A 258 30.37 16.69 48.90
CA GLU A 258 31.34 17.51 49.62
C GLU A 258 31.71 16.73 50.89
N PRO A 259 32.97 16.32 51.07
CA PRO A 259 33.42 15.67 52.28
C PRO A 259 33.86 16.73 53.29
N ASP A 260 32.98 17.68 53.60
CA ASP A 260 33.25 18.71 54.62
C ASP A 260 32.24 18.57 55.76
N LEU A 261 32.29 17.43 56.45
CA LEU A 261 31.70 17.23 57.79
C LEU A 261 32.39 16.03 58.45
N LEU A 262 33.68 16.18 58.79
CA LEU A 262 34.36 15.50 59.89
C LEU A 262 35.50 16.39 60.42
#